data_AF-C6TA10-F1
#
_entry.id   AF-C6TA10-F1
#
_cell.length_a   1.000
_cell.length_b   1.000
_cell.length_c   1.000
_cell.angle_alpha   90.00
_cell.angle_beta   90.00
_cell.angle_gamma   90.00
#
_symmetry.space_group_name_H-M   'P 1'
#
loop_
_entity.id
_entity.type
_entity.pdbx_description
1 polymer ?
#
loop_
_entity_poly.entity_id
_entity_poly.type
_entity_poly.pdbx_seq_one_letter_code
_entity_poly.pdbx_strand_id
1 'polypeptide(L)'
;MRLVVSALCVLVLFSCAVAYDPLDPNGNVTIKWDLMSWTPDGYVAVVTMHNFQMFRHIMNPGWTLGWTWAKKEVIWSMIGAQTTEQGDCSKFKGNIPHCCKKIPTVVDLLPGVPYNQQFSNCCKGGVVAAWGQDPSQAISSFQVSVGQLVPQTRQLNFPRTSLSLLQDRLHLWPARLS
;
A
#
# COMPACT_ATOMS: atom_id res chain seq x y z
N MET A 1 -46.35 2.62 -6.55
CA MET A 1 -45.66 1.70 -5.60
C MET A 1 -44.38 1.08 -6.15
N ARG A 2 -44.34 0.53 -7.38
CA ARG A 2 -43.12 -0.12 -7.93
C ARG A 2 -41.89 0.80 -8.08
N LEU A 3 -42.09 2.07 -8.45
CA LEU A 3 -41.00 3.05 -8.61
C LEU A 3 -40.38 3.50 -7.27
N VAL A 4 -41.19 3.58 -6.20
CA VAL A 4 -40.72 4.00 -4.86
C VAL A 4 -39.87 2.90 -4.22
N VAL A 5 -40.24 1.64 -4.43
CA VAL A 5 -39.45 0.47 -3.98
C VAL A 5 -38.11 0.40 -4.72
N SER A 6 -38.09 0.73 -6.02
CA SER A 6 -36.86 0.78 -6.81
C SER A 6 -35.90 1.89 -6.36
N ALA A 7 -36.41 3.07 -6.01
CA ALA A 7 -35.59 4.17 -5.51
C ALA A 7 -35.01 3.88 -4.12
N LEU A 8 -35.76 3.21 -3.24
CA LEU A 8 -35.27 2.77 -1.93
C LEU A 8 -34.17 1.70 -2.04
N CYS A 9 -34.28 0.78 -3.01
CA CYS A 9 -33.24 -0.22 -3.29
C CYS A 9 -31.92 0.39 -3.77
N VAL A 10 -31.96 1.49 -4.53
CA VAL A 10 -30.75 2.17 -5.03
C VAL A 10 -30.03 2.95 -3.91
N LEU A 11 -30.76 3.48 -2.92
CA LEU A 11 -30.18 4.21 -1.78
C LEU A 11 -29.44 3.29 -0.80
N VAL A 12 -29.86 2.04 -0.63
CA VAL A 12 -29.18 1.07 0.25
C VAL A 12 -27.84 0.60 -0.34
N LEU A 13 -27.70 0.63 -1.68
CA LEU A 13 -26.48 0.22 -2.38
C LEU A 13 -25.36 1.27 -2.36
N PHE A 14 -25.63 2.49 -1.88
CA PHE A 14 -24.67 3.60 -1.84
C PHE A 14 -24.11 3.87 -0.44
N SER A 15 -24.06 2.84 0.41
CA SER A 15 -23.39 2.95 1.71
C SER A 15 -21.87 2.93 1.48
N CYS A 16 -21.21 4.09 1.66
CA CYS A 16 -19.77 4.16 1.82
C CYS A 16 -19.39 3.36 3.07
N ALA A 17 -19.14 2.07 2.91
CA ALA A 17 -18.82 1.21 4.03
C ALA A 17 -17.37 1.42 4.42
N VAL A 18 -17.15 2.39 5.31
CA VAL A 18 -15.99 2.40 6.19
C VAL A 18 -16.18 1.18 7.10
N ALA A 19 -15.27 0.21 7.09
CA ALA A 19 -15.44 -1.00 7.87
C ALA A 19 -15.23 -0.72 9.37
N TYR A 20 -16.22 -0.09 10.01
CA TYR A 20 -16.19 0.21 11.43
C TYR A 20 -16.31 -1.10 12.23
N ASP A 21 -15.35 -1.35 13.12
CA ASP A 21 -15.39 -2.47 14.06
C ASP A 21 -15.85 -1.98 15.44
N PRO A 22 -17.08 -2.30 15.88
CA PRO A 22 -17.57 -1.87 17.18
C PRO A 22 -16.76 -2.39 18.37
N LEU A 23 -16.02 -3.49 18.20
CA LEU A 23 -15.17 -4.08 19.24
C LEU A 23 -13.79 -3.41 19.31
N ASP A 24 -13.43 -2.64 18.28
CA ASP A 24 -12.17 -1.93 18.21
C ASP A 24 -12.36 -0.54 17.57
N PRO A 25 -13.07 0.37 18.27
CA PRO A 25 -13.46 1.67 17.71
C PRO A 25 -12.27 2.59 17.38
N ASN A 26 -11.08 2.29 17.92
CA ASN A 26 -9.85 3.04 17.67
C ASN A 26 -8.85 2.29 16.78
N GLY A 27 -9.18 1.05 16.38
CA GLY A 27 -8.35 0.21 15.53
C GLY A 27 -8.16 0.83 14.15
N ASN A 28 -6.92 0.88 13.69
CA ASN A 28 -6.61 1.37 12.36
C ASN A 28 -5.37 0.70 11.78
N VAL A 29 -5.22 0.81 10.47
CA VAL A 29 -3.99 0.46 9.77
C VAL A 29 -3.36 1.76 9.29
N THR A 30 -2.11 2.00 9.68
CA THR A 30 -1.35 3.17 9.26
C THR A 30 -0.28 2.78 8.28
N ILE A 31 0.01 3.68 7.33
CA ILE A 31 1.08 3.52 6.35
C ILE A 31 1.95 4.75 6.44
N LYS A 32 3.21 4.54 6.76
CA LYS A 32 4.22 5.59 6.91
C LYS A 32 5.25 5.47 5.79
N TRP A 33 5.70 6.62 5.32
CA TRP A 33 6.75 6.74 4.32
C TRP A 33 7.92 7.49 4.95
N ASP A 34 9.03 6.79 5.16
CA ASP A 34 10.23 7.32 5.76
C ASP A 34 11.28 7.56 4.67
N LEU A 35 11.69 8.82 4.47
CA LEU A 35 12.74 9.17 3.53
C LEU A 35 14.11 8.74 4.07
N MET A 36 14.79 7.83 3.38
CA MET A 36 16.10 7.34 3.82
C MET A 36 17.24 8.17 3.23
N SER A 37 17.17 8.43 1.92
CA SER A 37 18.24 9.16 1.21
C SER A 37 17.74 9.72 -0.10
N TRP A 38 18.37 10.80 -0.56
CA TRP A 38 18.16 11.34 -1.89
C TRP A 38 19.05 10.65 -2.92
N THR A 39 18.55 10.46 -4.13
CA THR A 39 19.33 10.06 -5.31
C THR A 39 19.40 11.23 -6.30
N PRO A 40 20.29 11.20 -7.31
CA PRO A 40 20.39 12.29 -8.29
C PRO A 40 19.07 12.59 -9.02
N ASP A 41 18.21 11.60 -9.16
CA ASP A 41 16.97 11.66 -9.93
C ASP A 41 15.71 11.40 -9.08
N GLY A 42 15.84 11.29 -7.76
CA GLY A 42 14.86 10.57 -6.95
C GLY A 42 15.16 10.50 -5.44
N TYR A 43 14.61 9.48 -4.80
CA TYR A 43 14.94 9.11 -3.42
C TYR A 43 14.77 7.61 -3.16
N VAL A 44 15.29 7.17 -2.01
CA VAL A 44 14.98 5.88 -1.41
C VAL A 44 14.13 6.13 -0.18
N ALA A 45 13.02 5.40 -0.06
CA ALA A 45 12.13 5.45 1.09
C ALA A 45 11.82 4.05 1.61
N VAL A 46 11.51 3.98 2.90
CA VAL A 46 10.93 2.80 3.54
C VAL A 46 9.44 3.06 3.71
N VAL A 47 8.63 2.09 3.32
CA VAL A 47 7.19 2.12 3.52
C VAL A 47 6.87 1.11 4.61
N THR A 48 6.28 1.59 5.70
CA THR A 48 5.95 0.77 6.86
C THR A 48 4.44 0.78 7.09
N MET A 49 3.85 -0.40 7.12
CA MET A 49 2.48 -0.63 7.52
C MET A 49 2.44 -1.10 8.97
N HIS A 50 1.63 -0.44 9.80
CA HIS A 50 1.30 -0.91 11.14
C HIS A 50 -0.17 -1.24 11.22
N ASN A 51 -0.48 -2.45 11.67
CA ASN A 51 -1.84 -2.83 12.02
C ASN A 51 -2.06 -2.59 13.51
N PHE A 52 -2.68 -1.46 13.87
CA PHE A 52 -3.02 -1.12 15.25
C PHE A 52 -4.38 -1.66 15.68
N GLN A 53 -4.98 -2.58 14.92
CA GLN A 53 -6.21 -3.23 15.32
C GLN A 53 -5.94 -4.23 16.45
N MET A 54 -6.74 -4.23 17.50
CA MET A 54 -6.56 -5.08 18.68
C MET A 54 -6.85 -6.55 18.40
N PHE A 55 -7.82 -6.85 17.53
CA PHE A 55 -8.31 -8.22 17.33
C PHE A 55 -8.34 -8.68 15.87
N ARG A 56 -8.13 -7.77 14.91
CA ARG A 56 -8.26 -8.07 13.48
C ARG A 56 -6.90 -8.22 12.82
N HIS A 57 -6.65 -9.43 12.30
CA HIS A 57 -5.48 -9.72 11.49
C HIS A 57 -5.73 -9.38 10.03
N ILE A 58 -4.71 -8.90 9.34
CA ILE A 58 -4.66 -8.98 7.88
C ILE A 58 -4.23 -10.41 7.55
N MET A 59 -5.18 -11.24 7.18
CA MET A 59 -4.94 -12.64 6.81
C MET A 59 -4.72 -12.78 5.30
N ASN A 60 -4.33 -13.97 4.86
CA ASN A 60 -4.28 -14.31 3.43
C ASN A 60 -5.60 -13.94 2.75
N PRO A 61 -5.56 -13.32 1.56
CA PRO A 61 -4.41 -13.24 0.65
C PRO A 61 -3.43 -12.08 0.93
N GLY A 62 -3.59 -11.38 2.06
CA GLY A 62 -2.69 -10.33 2.51
C GLY A 62 -3.13 -8.93 2.09
N TRP A 63 -2.34 -7.94 2.46
CA TRP A 63 -2.54 -6.57 2.03
C TRP A 63 -2.13 -6.34 0.58
N THR A 64 -2.75 -5.35 -0.05
CA THR A 64 -2.33 -4.80 -1.34
C THR A 64 -2.34 -3.29 -1.24
N LEU A 65 -1.21 -2.67 -1.56
CA LEU A 65 -1.04 -1.21 -1.53
C LEU A 65 -1.04 -0.66 -2.95
N GLY A 66 -1.82 0.38 -3.17
CA GLY A 66 -1.75 1.20 -4.37
C GLY A 66 -1.47 2.65 -4.01
N TRP A 67 -0.96 3.43 -4.94
CA TRP A 67 -0.91 4.88 -4.79
C TRP A 67 -0.90 5.52 -6.17
N THR A 68 -1.02 6.84 -6.24
CA THR A 68 -0.94 7.56 -7.51
C THR A 68 0.22 8.54 -7.47
N TRP A 69 1.13 8.41 -8.42
CA TRP A 69 2.22 9.35 -8.63
C TRP A 69 1.68 10.72 -9.06
N ALA A 70 2.21 11.79 -8.46
CA ALA A 70 1.79 13.15 -8.75
C ALA A 70 2.19 13.57 -10.18
N LYS A 71 3.36 13.11 -10.63
CA LYS A 71 3.94 13.45 -11.93
C LYS A 71 4.24 12.17 -12.72
N LYS A 72 5.50 11.98 -13.11
CA LYS A 72 6.00 10.88 -13.95
C LYS A 72 7.02 10.04 -13.18
N GLU A 73 6.88 9.98 -11.86
CA GLU A 73 7.72 9.17 -11.01
C GLU A 73 7.64 7.70 -11.42
N VAL A 74 8.74 6.98 -11.22
CA VAL A 74 8.86 5.55 -11.51
C VAL A 74 9.50 4.85 -10.32
N ILE A 75 9.29 3.54 -10.23
CA ILE A 75 9.96 2.70 -9.24
C ILE A 75 11.18 2.09 -9.92
N TRP A 76 12.37 2.45 -9.48
CA TRP A 76 13.61 1.85 -9.97
C TRP A 76 13.79 0.43 -9.43
N SER A 77 13.57 0.24 -8.14
CA SER A 77 13.73 -1.05 -7.46
C SER A 77 12.91 -1.12 -6.18
N MET A 78 12.66 -2.35 -5.71
CA MET A 78 11.99 -2.64 -4.45
C MET A 78 12.69 -3.80 -3.73
N ILE A 79 12.63 -3.80 -2.39
CA ILE A 79 13.12 -4.88 -1.53
C ILE A 79 12.05 -5.16 -0.47
N GLY A 80 11.71 -6.43 -0.27
CA GLY A 80 10.67 -6.87 0.66
C GLY A 80 9.25 -6.87 0.09
N ALA A 81 9.00 -6.17 -1.01
CA ALA A 81 7.72 -6.16 -1.72
C ALA A 81 7.94 -6.04 -3.24
N GLN A 82 6.88 -6.26 -4.01
CA GLN A 82 6.94 -6.11 -5.47
C GLN A 82 5.65 -5.52 -6.04
N THR A 83 5.78 -4.78 -7.14
CA THR A 83 4.61 -4.44 -7.96
C THR A 83 4.08 -5.65 -8.71
N THR A 84 2.76 -5.74 -8.83
CA THR A 84 2.05 -6.78 -9.57
C THR A 84 2.19 -6.64 -11.09
N GLU A 85 2.45 -5.42 -11.58
CA GLU A 85 2.61 -5.11 -12.99
C GLU A 85 3.71 -4.06 -13.19
N GLN A 86 4.48 -4.18 -14.27
CA GLN A 86 5.53 -3.21 -14.63
C GLN A 86 4.97 -1.97 -15.35
N GLY A 87 3.96 -2.13 -16.23
CA GLY A 87 3.44 -1.06 -17.08
C GLY A 87 4.33 -0.72 -18.29
N ASP A 88 4.05 0.40 -18.95
CA ASP A 88 4.81 0.84 -20.13
C ASP A 88 6.09 1.60 -19.74
N CYS A 89 7.22 0.90 -19.78
CA CYS A 89 8.56 1.46 -19.57
C CYS A 89 9.33 1.74 -20.87
N SER A 90 8.68 1.75 -22.04
CA SER A 90 9.34 1.84 -23.36
C SER A 90 10.21 3.08 -23.58
N LYS A 91 9.94 4.16 -22.83
CA LYS A 91 10.73 5.40 -22.81
C LYS A 91 12.17 5.20 -22.29
N PHE A 92 12.39 4.22 -21.42
CA PHE A 92 13.70 3.96 -20.85
C PHE A 92 14.50 3.02 -21.76
N LYS A 93 15.70 3.43 -22.14
CA LYS A 93 16.63 2.63 -22.95
C LYS A 93 17.81 2.22 -22.05
N GLY A 94 18.12 0.93 -21.97
CA GLY A 94 19.15 0.39 -21.07
C GLY A 94 18.57 -0.05 -19.72
N ASN A 95 18.72 0.78 -18.68
CA ASN A 95 18.18 0.49 -17.35
C ASN A 95 16.67 0.73 -17.35
N ILE A 96 15.90 -0.36 -17.32
CA ILE A 96 14.44 -0.34 -17.28
C ILE A 96 13.99 -0.31 -15.81
N PRO A 97 13.14 0.63 -15.38
CA PRO A 97 12.60 0.64 -14.02
C PRO A 97 11.79 -0.62 -13.71
N HIS A 98 11.75 -0.99 -12.43
CA HIS A 98 10.90 -2.06 -11.92
C HIS A 98 9.40 -1.81 -12.22
N CYS A 99 8.94 -0.56 -12.14
CA CYS A 99 7.57 -0.20 -12.51
C CYS A 99 7.46 1.24 -13.02
N CYS A 100 6.73 1.41 -14.13
CA CYS A 100 6.44 2.71 -14.75
C CYS A 100 4.95 3.07 -14.73
N LYS A 101 4.10 2.28 -14.05
CA LYS A 101 2.68 2.61 -13.90
C LYS A 101 2.53 3.88 -13.06
N LYS A 102 1.66 4.79 -13.50
CA LYS A 102 1.26 5.97 -12.72
C LYS A 102 0.56 5.59 -11.40
N ILE A 103 -0.15 4.45 -11.43
CA ILE A 103 -0.85 3.87 -10.29
C ILE A 103 -0.29 2.47 -10.08
N PRO A 104 0.86 2.32 -9.39
CA PRO A 104 1.40 1.01 -9.08
C PRO A 104 0.52 0.29 -8.05
N THR A 105 0.51 -1.05 -8.15
CA THR A 105 -0.11 -1.93 -7.16
C THR A 105 0.96 -2.86 -6.62
N VAL A 106 1.21 -2.79 -5.33
CA VAL A 106 2.28 -3.46 -4.59
C VAL A 106 1.70 -4.49 -3.65
N VAL A 107 2.35 -5.65 -3.63
CA VAL A 107 2.08 -6.75 -2.72
C VAL A 107 3.38 -7.12 -2.02
N ASP A 108 3.23 -7.64 -0.81
CA ASP A 108 4.35 -8.22 -0.07
C ASP A 108 4.91 -9.45 -0.80
N LEU A 109 6.18 -9.74 -0.57
CA LEU A 109 6.78 -10.98 -1.05
C LEU A 109 6.27 -12.19 -0.25
N LEU A 110 6.37 -13.38 -0.82
CA LEU A 110 6.05 -14.62 -0.12
C LEU A 110 7.20 -15.05 0.81
N PRO A 111 6.93 -15.88 1.83
CA PRO A 111 7.99 -16.51 2.62
C PRO A 111 8.96 -17.31 1.75
N GLY A 112 10.24 -17.31 2.12
CA GLY A 112 11.28 -18.07 1.41
C GLY A 112 11.97 -17.32 0.26
N VAL A 113 11.70 -16.03 0.06
CA VAL A 113 12.46 -15.23 -0.91
C VAL A 113 13.96 -15.15 -0.56
N PRO A 114 14.86 -15.05 -1.55
CA PRO A 114 16.29 -14.87 -1.33
C PRO A 114 16.64 -13.72 -0.37
N TYR A 115 17.70 -13.90 0.43
CA TYR A 115 18.08 -12.93 1.47
C TYR A 115 18.33 -11.51 0.93
N ASN A 116 18.86 -11.37 -0.29
CA ASN A 116 19.09 -10.08 -0.94
C ASN A 116 17.80 -9.35 -1.36
N GLN A 117 16.65 -10.01 -1.30
CA GLN A 117 15.33 -9.45 -1.57
C GLN A 117 14.50 -9.27 -0.30
N GLN A 118 15.04 -9.69 0.85
CA GLN A 118 14.38 -9.54 2.14
C GLN A 118 14.63 -8.15 2.72
N PHE A 119 13.63 -7.65 3.43
CA PHE A 119 13.66 -6.45 4.23
C PHE A 119 13.12 -6.76 5.63
N SER A 120 13.31 -5.86 6.60
CA SER A 120 12.74 -6.05 7.93
C SER A 120 11.20 -6.18 7.85
N ASN A 121 10.64 -7.12 8.62
CA ASN A 121 9.19 -7.36 8.75
C ASN A 121 8.44 -7.59 7.42
N CYS A 122 9.13 -7.88 6.32
CA CYS A 122 8.50 -8.19 5.03
C CYS A 122 8.18 -9.68 4.91
N CYS A 123 7.71 -10.03 3.72
CA CYS A 123 7.86 -11.35 3.15
C CYS A 123 7.01 -12.41 3.85
N LYS A 124 5.85 -11.98 4.35
CA LYS A 124 4.84 -12.80 5.02
C LYS A 124 3.65 -13.08 4.10
N GLY A 125 3.77 -12.79 2.81
CA GLY A 125 2.66 -12.86 1.85
C GLY A 125 1.55 -11.86 2.20
N GLY A 126 1.91 -10.74 2.82
CA GLY A 126 1.00 -9.66 3.17
C GLY A 126 0.20 -9.91 4.44
N VAL A 127 0.53 -10.97 5.19
CA VAL A 127 -0.09 -11.27 6.48
C VAL A 127 0.49 -10.35 7.56
N VAL A 128 -0.38 -9.70 8.32
CA VAL A 128 0.01 -8.78 9.41
C VAL A 128 -0.89 -9.04 10.61
N ALA A 129 -0.28 -9.34 11.75
CA ALA A 129 -1.03 -9.70 12.94
C ALA A 129 -1.81 -8.51 13.50
N ALA A 130 -2.84 -8.79 14.29
CA ALA A 130 -3.49 -7.81 15.15
C ALA A 130 -2.52 -7.38 16.26
N TRP A 131 -2.48 -6.07 16.54
CA TRP A 131 -1.66 -5.49 17.60
C TRP A 131 -1.93 -6.11 18.97
N GLY A 132 -3.20 -6.31 19.33
CA GLY A 132 -3.56 -6.85 20.64
C GLY A 132 -3.17 -8.32 20.86
N GLN A 133 -2.81 -9.04 19.80
CA GLN A 133 -2.40 -10.44 19.87
C GLN A 133 -0.90 -10.62 19.73
N ASP A 134 -0.30 -10.01 18.71
CA ASP A 134 1.15 -10.06 18.50
C ASP A 134 1.66 -8.72 17.93
N PRO A 135 2.03 -7.77 18.81
CA PRO A 135 2.59 -6.48 18.39
C PRO A 135 3.84 -6.59 17.52
N SER A 136 4.63 -7.66 17.70
CA SER A 136 5.87 -7.87 16.94
C SER A 136 5.61 -8.25 15.49
N GLN A 137 4.48 -8.92 15.23
CA GLN A 137 4.05 -9.32 13.89
C GLN A 137 3.01 -8.39 13.26
N ALA A 138 2.61 -7.33 13.98
CA ALA A 138 1.67 -6.31 13.54
C ALA A 138 2.29 -5.23 12.63
N ILE A 139 3.47 -5.52 12.06
CA ILE A 139 4.24 -4.61 11.21
C ILE A 139 4.57 -5.32 9.89
N SER A 140 4.51 -4.58 8.80
CA SER A 140 5.04 -4.98 7.49
C SER A 140 5.81 -3.83 6.88
N SER A 141 6.99 -4.07 6.33
CA SER A 141 7.77 -3.01 5.70
C SER A 141 8.52 -3.45 4.45
N PHE A 142 8.75 -2.50 3.55
CA PHE A 142 9.54 -2.69 2.35
C PHE A 142 10.26 -1.40 1.98
N GLN A 143 11.33 -1.54 1.21
CA GLN A 143 12.07 -0.40 0.67
C GLN A 143 11.69 -0.19 -0.80
N VAL A 144 11.59 1.07 -1.20
CA VAL A 144 11.33 1.49 -2.57
C VAL A 144 12.33 2.58 -3.00
N SER A 145 12.92 2.41 -4.17
CA SER A 145 13.69 3.45 -4.84
C SER A 145 12.83 4.11 -5.90
N VAL A 146 12.59 5.41 -5.75
CA VAL A 146 11.71 6.21 -6.62
C VAL A 146 12.57 7.17 -7.44
N GLY A 147 12.30 7.26 -8.74
CA GLY A 147 13.01 8.15 -9.67
C GLY A 147 12.10 9.13 -10.40
N GLN A 148 12.71 9.94 -11.27
CA GLN A 148 12.07 11.01 -12.06
C GLN A 148 11.39 12.11 -11.24
N LEU A 149 11.94 12.44 -10.07
CA LEU A 149 11.50 13.61 -9.32
C LEU A 149 12.00 14.88 -9.99
N VAL A 150 11.10 15.85 -10.16
CA VAL A 150 11.42 17.13 -10.79
C VAL A 150 12.21 18.00 -9.80
N PRO A 151 13.43 18.48 -10.14
CA PRO A 151 14.32 19.18 -9.20
C PRO A 151 13.86 20.56 -8.71
N GLN A 152 12.83 21.16 -9.31
CA GLN A 152 12.57 22.60 -9.18
C GLN A 152 12.15 23.05 -7.78
N THR A 153 11.73 22.14 -6.91
CA THR A 153 11.62 22.36 -5.47
C THR A 153 11.86 21.00 -4.81
N ARG A 154 12.87 20.85 -3.93
CA ARG A 154 13.04 19.65 -3.09
C ARG A 154 11.93 19.54 -2.03
N GLN A 155 10.68 19.77 -2.41
CA GLN A 155 9.50 19.52 -1.60
C GLN A 155 9.02 18.10 -1.92
N LEU A 156 9.23 17.21 -0.95
CA LEU A 156 8.74 15.83 -0.99
C LEU A 156 7.28 15.81 -0.61
N ASN A 157 6.43 15.49 -1.58
CA ASN A 157 5.05 15.13 -1.33
C ASN A 157 4.92 13.62 -1.52
N PHE A 158 4.82 12.89 -0.41
CA PHE A 158 4.55 11.46 -0.48
C PHE A 158 3.18 11.19 -1.11
N PRO A 159 3.05 10.13 -1.92
CA PRO A 159 1.80 9.85 -2.59
C PRO A 159 0.74 9.41 -1.59
N ARG A 160 -0.51 9.79 -1.83
CA ARG A 160 -1.64 9.22 -1.09
C ARG A 160 -1.73 7.74 -1.43
N THR A 161 -1.55 6.90 -0.42
CA THR A 161 -1.58 5.45 -0.53
C THR A 161 -2.98 4.94 -0.23
N SER A 162 -3.51 4.09 -1.11
CA SER A 162 -4.74 3.33 -0.92
C SER A 162 -4.38 1.92 -0.45
N LEU A 163 -4.94 1.51 0.68
CA LEU A 163 -4.87 0.15 1.16
C LEU A 163 -6.09 -0.62 0.67
N SER A 164 -5.87 -1.80 0.11
CA SER A 164 -6.91 -2.77 -0.17
C SER A 164 -6.59 -4.07 0.56
N LEU A 165 -7.56 -4.57 1.30
CA LEU A 165 -7.52 -5.88 1.92
C LEU A 165 -8.49 -6.73 1.12
N LEU A 166 -7.98 -7.70 0.36
CA LEU A 166 -8.84 -8.56 -0.46
C LEU A 166 -9.79 -9.42 0.39
N GLN A 167 -9.48 -9.60 1.68
CA GLN A 167 -10.38 -10.17 2.70
C GLN A 167 -11.65 -9.33 2.88
N ASP A 168 -11.55 -8.01 2.66
CA ASP A 168 -12.62 -7.03 2.84
C ASP A 168 -13.17 -6.55 1.50
N ARG A 169 -13.28 -7.40 0.46
CA ARG A 169 -13.87 -7.00 -0.84
C ARG A 169 -15.35 -6.56 -0.76
N LEU A 170 -15.92 -6.45 0.45
CA LEU A 170 -17.18 -5.79 0.75
C LEU A 170 -17.02 -4.35 1.33
N HIS A 171 -15.86 -3.94 1.85
CA HIS A 171 -15.67 -2.66 2.57
C HIS A 171 -14.28 -2.03 2.30
N LEU A 172 -14.20 -1.05 1.40
CA LEU A 172 -12.96 -0.33 1.04
C LEU A 172 -12.60 0.72 2.13
N TRP A 173 -11.36 0.70 2.63
CA TRP A 173 -10.83 1.71 3.56
C TRP A 173 -10.01 2.81 2.85
N PRO A 174 -10.24 4.11 3.11
CA PRO A 174 -9.25 5.14 2.86
C PRO A 174 -8.20 5.15 4.00
N ALA A 175 -6.93 4.88 3.69
CA ALA A 175 -5.84 4.96 4.66
C ALA A 175 -5.59 6.43 5.05
N ARG A 176 -5.54 6.71 6.37
CA ARG A 176 -5.27 8.05 6.92
C ARG A 176 -3.77 8.19 7.20
N LEU A 177 -3.14 9.23 6.65
CA LEU A 177 -1.73 9.55 6.87
C LEU A 177 -1.55 10.16 8.27
N SER A 178 -0.50 9.74 8.98
CA SER A 178 0.04 10.39 10.19
C SER A 178 1.47 10.83 9.93
#